data_AF-A0A2E2KNS4-F1
#
_entry.id   AF-A0A2E2KNS4-F1
#
_cell.length_a   1.000
_cell.length_b   1.000
_cell.length_c   1.000
_cell.angle_alpha   90.00
_cell.angle_beta   90.00
_cell.angle_gamma   90.00
#
_symmetry.space_group_name_H-M   'P 1'
#
loop_
_entity.id
_entity.type
_entity.pdbx_description
1 polymer ?
#
loop_
_entity_poly.entity_id
_entity_poly.type
_entity_poly.pdbx_seq_one_letter_code
_entity_poly.pdbx_strand_id
1 'polypeptide(L)' 'GRIVNGLGADTDIIIASAKAYIHALNMLDANVQKAHPQV' A
#
# COMPACT_ATOMS: atom_id res chain seq x y z
N GLY A 1 3.83 3.24 15.45
CA GLY A 1 3.60 2.36 14.28
C GLY A 1 2.99 3.17 13.16
N ARG A 2 3.26 2.83 11.89
CA ARG A 2 2.66 3.48 10.71
C ARG A 2 1.54 2.60 10.17
N ILE A 3 0.33 3.14 10.04
CA ILE A 3 -0.81 2.45 9.40
C ILE A 3 -0.82 2.82 7.92
N VAL A 4 -1.00 1.83 7.05
CA VAL A 4 -1.12 2.00 5.59
C VAL A 4 -2.31 1.20 5.07
N ASN A 5 -2.89 1.63 3.95
CA ASN A 5 -3.94 0.90 3.25
C ASN A 5 -3.38 0.30 1.96
N GLY A 6 -3.43 -1.03 1.86
CA GLY A 6 -3.09 -1.77 0.65
C GLY A 6 -4.19 -1.64 -0.41
N LEU A 7 -3.81 -1.60 -1.69
CA LEU A 7 -4.74 -1.59 -2.81
C LEU A 7 -4.41 -2.72 -3.77
N GLY A 8 -5.43 -3.43 -4.24
CA GLY A 8 -5.30 -4.52 -5.19
C GLY A 8 -6.58 -4.69 -6.00
N ALA A 9 -6.43 -4.82 -7.31
CA ALA A 9 -7.54 -5.05 -8.24
C ALA A 9 -7.24 -6.28 -9.10
N ASP A 10 -8.14 -7.24 -9.04
CA ASP A 10 -8.18 -8.45 -9.84
C ASP A 10 -9.62 -9.01 -9.86
N THR A 11 -9.99 -9.73 -10.90
CA THR A 11 -11.29 -10.44 -10.96
C THR A 11 -11.34 -11.59 -9.96
N ASP A 12 -10.19 -12.19 -9.65
CA ASP A 12 -10.04 -13.17 -8.60
C ASP A 12 -9.79 -12.48 -7.26
N ILE A 13 -10.67 -12.72 -6.29
CA ILE A 13 -10.59 -12.08 -4.97
C ILE A 13 -9.33 -12.46 -4.19
N ILE A 14 -8.82 -13.68 -4.36
CA ILE A 14 -7.58 -14.13 -3.69
C ILE A 14 -6.40 -13.37 -4.26
N ILE A 15 -6.33 -13.23 -5.58
CA ILE A 15 -5.25 -12.47 -6.24
C ILE A 15 -5.35 -10.98 -5.87
N ALA A 16 -6.56 -10.41 -5.86
CA ALA A 16 -6.78 -9.02 -5.45
C ALA A 16 -6.29 -8.77 -4.00
N SER A 17 -6.60 -9.70 -3.09
CA SER A 17 -6.17 -9.62 -1.69
C SER A 17 -4.65 -9.71 -1.53
N ALA A 18 -3.99 -10.60 -2.28
CA ALA A 18 -2.54 -10.74 -2.27
C ALA A 18 -1.84 -9.48 -2.82
N LYS A 19 -2.36 -8.91 -3.91
CA LYS A 19 -1.89 -7.63 -4.46
C LYS A 19 -2.01 -6.50 -3.44
N ALA A 20 -3.15 -6.39 -2.75
CA ALA A 20 -3.34 -5.39 -1.70
C ALA A 20 -2.36 -5.56 -0.54
N TYR A 21 -2.11 -6.80 -0.11
CA TYR A 21 -1.17 -7.09 0.96
C TYR A 21 0.28 -6.69 0.59
N ILE A 22 0.75 -7.10 -0.60
CA ILE A 22 2.08 -6.73 -1.09
C ILE A 22 2.21 -5.20 -1.24
N HIS A 23 1.17 -4.53 -1.76
CA HIS A 23 1.14 -3.07 -1.85
C HIS A 23 1.33 -2.42 -0.47
N ALA A 24 0.61 -2.89 0.56
CA ALA A 24 0.76 -2.39 1.92
C ALA A 24 2.18 -2.61 2.46
N LEU A 25 2.77 -3.79 2.24
CA LEU A 25 4.15 -4.07 2.66
C LEU A 25 5.15 -3.14 1.97
N ASN A 26 5.01 -2.91 0.67
CA ASN A 26 5.85 -1.97 -0.06
C ASN A 26 5.73 -0.55 0.48
N MET A 27 4.52 -0.11 0.86
CA MET A 27 4.34 1.20 1.50
C MET A 27 4.99 1.28 2.88
N LEU A 28 5.06 0.17 3.63
CA LEU A 28 5.70 0.10 4.94
C LEU A 28 7.22 0.07 4.84
N ASP A 29 7.78 -0.59 3.83
CA ASP A 29 9.21 -0.65 3.58
C ASP A 29 9.75 0.62 2.92
N ALA A 30 8.96 1.22 2.03
CA ALA A 30 9.33 2.46 1.39
C ALA A 30 9.43 3.58 2.46
N ASN A 31 10.64 4.10 2.64
CA ASN A 31 10.97 5.24 3.49
C ASN A 31 10.43 6.57 2.91
N VAL A 32 9.20 6.55 2.39
CA VAL A 32 8.52 7.71 1.80
C VAL A 32 8.19 8.68 2.93
N GLN A 33 9.01 9.71 3.05
CA GLN A 33 8.64 10.95 3.74
C GLN A 33 7.48 11.55 2.94
N LYS A 34 6.28 11.61 3.52
CA LYS A 34 5.17 12.33 2.91
C LYS A 34 5.60 13.79 2.76
N ALA A 35 5.81 14.26 1.52
CA ALA A 35 6.02 15.67 1.26
C ALA A 35 4.77 16.43 1.74
N HIS A 36 4.98 17.46 2.56
CA HIS A 36 3.88 18.30 3.04
C HIS A 36 3.35 19.10 1.83
N PRO A 37 2.07 19.00 1.46
CA PRO A 37 1.54 19.60 0.22
C PRO A 37 1.45 21.14 0.22
N GLN A 38 2.10 21.80 1.18
CA GLN A 38 2.08 23.26 1.37
C GLN A 38 3.51 23.82 1.54
N VAL A 39 4.46 23.33 0.74
CA VAL A 39 5.72 24.03 0.47
C VAL A 39 5.79 24.45 -0.99
#